data_AF-A0A266QDE8-F1
#
_entry.id   AF-A0A266QDE8-F1
#
_cell.length_a   1.000
_cell.length_b   1.000
_cell.length_c   1.000
_cell.angle_alpha   90.00
_cell.angle_beta   90.00
_cell.angle_gamma   90.00
#
_symmetry.space_group_name_H-M   'P 1'
#
loop_
_entity.id
_entity.type
_entity.pdbx_description
1 polymer ?
#
loop_
_entity_poly.entity_id
_entity_poly.type
_entity_poly.pdbx_seq_one_letter_code
_entity_poly.pdbx_strand_id
1 'polypeptide(L)'
;MFIKGTIKEAAVIDREIWVFGVDATKTNGIVTAVKIGMSYFKVSAEAILNDVYVKNLNAESENDMLRQALVTANKKLYKEVCIAISEAAGILGCKSILNFWIFSNNNNPKIPKDQLHSTLKAGGATSVTTDENTKHIFDVGDNFGGPGQRFKTNLHLARLNG
;
A
#
# COMPACT_ATOMS: atom_id res chain seq x y z
N MET A 1 23.00 2.46 7.73
CA MET A 1 22.95 3.67 8.58
C MET A 1 21.55 3.73 9.19
N PHE A 2 21.44 3.81 10.52
CA PHE A 2 20.14 3.85 11.23
C PHE A 2 19.75 5.31 11.51
N ILE A 3 18.51 5.69 11.22
CA ILE A 3 17.97 7.03 11.52
C ILE A 3 17.42 7.02 12.95
N LYS A 4 17.91 7.89 13.84
CA LYS A 4 17.47 7.98 15.24
C LYS A 4 16.32 9.00 15.38
N GLY A 5 15.13 8.53 15.73
CA GLY A 5 13.96 9.34 16.09
C GLY A 5 12.66 8.53 16.10
N THR A 6 12.15 8.24 17.30
CA THR A 6 10.87 7.57 17.63
C THR A 6 10.61 6.17 17.04
N ILE A 7 10.93 5.15 17.87
CA ILE A 7 10.35 3.79 18.05
C ILE A 7 10.32 2.81 16.85
N LYS A 8 10.41 3.26 15.59
CA LYS A 8 10.42 2.35 14.43
C LYS A 8 11.80 2.20 13.82
N GLU A 9 12.15 0.98 13.44
CA GLU A 9 13.41 0.68 12.76
C GLU A 9 13.30 1.10 11.29
N ALA A 10 14.32 1.79 10.79
CA ALA A 10 14.41 2.15 9.38
C ALA A 10 15.82 1.87 8.84
N ALA A 11 15.90 1.40 7.60
CA ALA A 11 17.15 1.11 6.90
C ALA A 11 17.16 1.71 5.50
N VAL A 12 18.36 1.99 5.00
CA VAL A 12 18.58 2.36 3.60
C VAL A 12 19.01 1.12 2.84
N ILE A 13 18.24 0.71 1.84
CA ILE A 13 18.46 -0.47 1.00
C ILE A 13 18.27 -0.04 -0.45
N ASP A 14 19.25 -0.28 -1.31
CA ASP A 14 19.17 0.05 -2.74
C ASP A 14 18.75 1.51 -3.05
N ARG A 15 19.20 2.45 -2.20
CA ARG A 15 18.88 3.89 -2.24
C ARG A 15 17.43 4.24 -1.85
N GLU A 16 16.67 3.26 -1.37
CA GLU A 16 15.34 3.44 -0.80
C GLU A 16 15.40 3.46 0.73
N ILE A 17 14.36 4.03 1.36
CA ILE A 17 14.16 3.94 2.81
C ILE A 17 13.08 2.92 3.12
N TRP A 18 13.45 1.95 3.93
CA TRP A 18 12.57 0.91 4.42
C TRP A 18 12.24 1.23 5.87
N VAL A 19 10.96 1.39 6.19
CA VAL A 19 10.48 1.59 7.57
C VAL A 19 9.75 0.32 8.00
N PHE A 20 10.25 -0.32 9.05
CA PHE A 20 9.78 -1.62 9.50
C PHE A 20 8.78 -1.51 10.64
N GLY A 21 7.97 -2.56 10.81
CA GLY A 21 6.97 -2.65 11.86
C GLY A 21 5.85 -1.62 11.71
N VAL A 22 5.58 -1.13 10.51
CA VAL A 22 4.49 -0.20 10.23
C VAL A 22 3.21 -0.99 9.98
N ASP A 23 2.20 -0.76 10.81
CA ASP A 23 0.83 -1.21 10.52
C ASP A 23 0.15 -0.14 9.65
N ALA A 24 0.00 -0.44 8.35
CA ALA A 24 -0.60 0.45 7.38
C ALA A 24 -2.13 0.60 7.55
N THR A 25 -2.77 -0.23 8.38
CA THR A 25 -4.18 -0.03 8.77
C THR A 25 -4.34 1.05 9.84
N LYS A 26 -3.23 1.54 10.41
CA LYS A 26 -3.21 2.57 11.44
C LYS A 26 -2.58 3.85 10.91
N THR A 27 -3.34 4.93 10.97
CA THR A 27 -2.94 6.28 10.53
C THR A 27 -1.58 6.71 11.10
N ASN A 28 -1.34 6.50 12.40
CA ASN A 28 -0.06 6.84 13.02
C ASN A 28 1.14 6.05 12.47
N GLY A 29 0.93 4.82 12.00
CA GLY A 29 1.96 4.02 11.33
C GLY A 29 2.44 4.72 10.05
N ILE A 30 1.49 5.13 9.21
CA ILE A 30 1.77 5.84 7.95
C ILE A 30 2.41 7.21 8.24
N VAL A 31 1.85 7.99 9.17
CA VAL A 31 2.41 9.31 9.55
C VAL A 31 3.86 9.19 9.99
N THR A 32 4.19 8.17 10.78
CA THR A 32 5.57 7.92 11.24
C THR A 32 6.48 7.60 10.07
N ALA A 33 6.07 6.67 9.19
CA ALA A 33 6.86 6.28 8.02
C ALA A 33 7.12 7.46 7.07
N VAL A 34 6.09 8.27 6.80
CA VAL A 34 6.21 9.45 5.94
C VAL A 34 7.14 10.48 6.57
N LYS A 35 7.04 10.76 7.88
CA LYS A 35 7.96 11.69 8.56
C LYS A 35 9.43 11.25 8.49
N ILE A 36 9.69 9.94 8.59
CA ILE A 36 11.03 9.39 8.40
C ILE A 36 11.51 9.64 6.95
N GLY A 37 10.66 9.35 5.96
CA GLY A 37 10.96 9.62 4.56
C GLY A 37 11.22 11.10 4.28
N MET A 38 10.37 12.01 4.79
CA MET A 38 10.52 13.46 4.66
C MET A 38 11.87 13.92 5.21
N SER A 39 12.24 13.42 6.40
CA SER A 39 13.49 13.79 7.05
C SER A 39 14.71 13.33 6.26
N TYR A 40 14.65 12.15 5.65
CA TYR A 40 15.76 11.60 4.87
C TYR A 40 15.90 12.28 3.50
N PHE A 41 14.81 12.35 2.73
CA PHE A 41 14.84 12.88 1.36
C PHE A 41 14.76 14.41 1.30
N LYS A 42 14.46 15.09 2.41
CA LYS A 42 14.26 16.55 2.49
C LYS A 42 13.14 17.05 1.57
N VAL A 43 12.04 16.31 1.53
CA VAL A 43 10.85 16.60 0.71
C VAL A 43 9.59 16.77 1.58
N SER A 44 8.52 17.27 0.98
CA SER A 44 7.21 17.37 1.63
C SER A 44 6.54 16.01 1.80
N ALA A 45 5.55 15.91 2.69
CA ALA A 45 4.72 14.72 2.82
C ALA A 45 3.98 14.39 1.51
N GLU A 46 3.52 15.43 0.81
CA GLU A 46 2.84 15.33 -0.47
C GLU A 46 3.71 14.65 -1.55
N ALA A 47 5.01 14.97 -1.60
CA ALA A 47 5.93 14.32 -2.53
C ALA A 47 6.12 12.81 -2.26
N ILE A 48 5.85 12.35 -1.04
CA ILE A 48 5.92 10.94 -0.65
C ILE A 48 4.57 10.24 -0.84
N LEU A 49 3.46 10.91 -0.50
CA LEU A 49 2.12 10.33 -0.50
C LEU A 49 1.37 10.44 -1.82
N ASN A 50 1.84 11.26 -2.78
CA ASN A 50 1.13 11.46 -4.05
C ASN A 50 0.86 10.14 -4.78
N ASP A 51 1.80 9.19 -4.73
CA ASP A 51 1.66 7.86 -5.31
C ASP A 51 2.05 6.79 -4.30
N VAL A 52 1.05 6.10 -3.76
CA VAL A 52 1.21 4.99 -2.81
C VAL A 52 0.98 3.68 -3.53
N TYR A 53 1.96 2.78 -3.48
CA TYR A 53 1.93 1.49 -4.17
C TYR A 53 1.81 0.34 -3.17
N VAL A 54 0.91 -0.62 -3.44
CA VAL A 54 0.76 -1.81 -2.61
C VAL A 54 0.84 -3.10 -3.44
N LYS A 55 1.87 -3.90 -3.14
CA LYS A 55 2.11 -5.17 -3.82
C LYS A 55 1.17 -6.27 -3.35
N ASN A 56 0.98 -6.42 -2.03
CA ASN A 56 0.09 -7.39 -1.40
C ASN A 56 -0.39 -6.83 -0.05
N LEU A 57 -1.69 -6.98 0.25
CA LEU A 57 -2.23 -6.86 1.61
C LEU A 57 -2.84 -8.22 1.96
N ASN A 58 -2.18 -8.92 2.87
CA ASN A 58 -2.60 -10.26 3.27
C ASN A 58 -3.02 -10.23 4.73
N ALA A 59 -4.12 -10.90 5.03
CA ALA A 59 -4.52 -11.15 6.40
C ALA A 59 -3.47 -12.01 7.12
N GLU A 60 -3.25 -11.71 8.39
CA GLU A 60 -2.45 -12.60 9.25
C GLU A 60 -3.11 -13.99 9.32
N SER A 61 -2.31 -15.04 9.38
CA SER A 61 -2.77 -16.44 9.42
C SER A 61 -3.63 -16.86 8.21
N GLU A 62 -3.34 -16.31 7.01
CA GLU A 62 -4.09 -16.62 5.78
C GLU A 62 -4.18 -18.12 5.47
N ASN A 63 -3.16 -18.90 5.84
CA ASN A 63 -3.09 -20.34 5.63
C ASN A 63 -4.14 -21.12 6.45
N ASP A 64 -4.63 -20.54 7.55
CA ASP A 64 -5.62 -21.14 8.43
C ASP A 64 -7.06 -20.71 8.07
N MET A 65 -7.22 -19.82 7.09
CA MET A 65 -8.51 -19.27 6.70
C MET A 65 -9.12 -20.01 5.51
N LEU A 66 -10.43 -20.27 5.60
CA LEU A 66 -11.21 -20.64 4.42
C LEU A 66 -11.21 -19.49 3.40
N ARG A 67 -11.25 -19.83 2.11
CA ARG A 67 -11.15 -18.85 1.00
C ARG A 67 -12.08 -17.64 1.15
N GLN A 68 -13.33 -17.86 1.57
CA GLN A 68 -14.30 -16.76 1.73
C GLN A 68 -13.97 -15.85 2.92
N ALA A 69 -13.48 -16.41 4.02
CA ALA A 69 -13.02 -15.66 5.18
C ALA A 69 -11.79 -14.82 4.82
N LEU A 70 -10.85 -15.40 4.07
CA LEU A 70 -9.66 -14.70 3.58
C LEU A 70 -9.99 -13.53 2.64
N VAL A 71 -10.92 -13.72 1.69
CA VAL A 71 -11.41 -12.62 0.84
C VAL A 71 -12.03 -11.50 1.68
N THR A 72 -12.76 -11.85 2.75
CA THR A 72 -13.40 -10.87 3.63
C THR A 72 -12.37 -10.10 4.46
N ALA A 73 -11.37 -10.80 5.00
CA ALA A 73 -10.27 -10.19 5.75
C ALA A 73 -9.43 -9.26 4.86
N ASN A 74 -9.10 -9.68 3.63
CA ASN A 74 -8.36 -8.84 2.69
C ASN A 74 -9.16 -7.59 2.29
N LYS A 75 -10.48 -7.70 2.07
CA LYS A 75 -11.31 -6.50 1.82
C LYS A 75 -11.24 -5.52 2.99
N LYS A 76 -11.31 -6.00 4.22
CA LYS A 76 -11.19 -5.16 5.40
C LYS A 76 -9.84 -4.43 5.40
N LEU A 77 -8.74 -5.12 5.12
CA LEU A 77 -7.42 -4.50 5.00
C LEU A 77 -7.38 -3.38 3.96
N TYR A 78 -7.83 -3.64 2.72
CA TYR A 78 -7.84 -2.61 1.68
C TYR A 78 -8.66 -1.38 2.07
N LYS A 79 -9.83 -1.59 2.68
CA LYS A 79 -10.69 -0.50 3.16
C LYS A 79 -9.96 0.32 4.24
N GLU A 80 -9.42 -0.35 5.26
CA GLU A 80 -8.77 0.32 6.39
C GLU A 80 -7.49 1.06 5.97
N VAL A 81 -6.72 0.51 5.04
CA VAL A 81 -5.54 1.19 4.47
C VAL A 81 -5.93 2.46 3.71
N CYS A 82 -6.99 2.44 2.89
CA CYS A 82 -7.47 3.66 2.20
C CYS A 82 -7.86 4.78 3.19
N ILE A 83 -8.56 4.41 4.26
CA ILE A 83 -8.94 5.34 5.33
C ILE A 83 -7.67 5.90 5.99
N ALA A 84 -6.76 5.02 6.42
CA ALA A 84 -5.54 5.42 7.12
C ALA A 84 -4.63 6.32 6.27
N ILE A 85 -4.52 6.07 4.96
CA ILE A 85 -3.76 6.93 4.03
C ILE A 85 -4.38 8.34 3.98
N SER A 86 -5.69 8.42 3.80
CA SER A 86 -6.41 9.70 3.68
C SER A 86 -6.32 10.51 4.98
N GLU A 87 -6.50 9.85 6.13
CA GLU A 87 -6.35 10.49 7.45
C GLU A 87 -4.91 10.95 7.70
N ALA A 88 -3.91 10.14 7.31
CA ALA A 88 -2.51 10.48 7.48
C ALA A 88 -2.13 11.70 6.63
N ALA A 89 -2.65 11.77 5.41
CA ALA A 89 -2.47 12.91 4.52
C ALA A 89 -3.05 14.20 5.14
N GLY A 90 -4.25 14.13 5.72
CA GLY A 90 -4.86 15.26 6.41
C GLY A 90 -4.03 15.73 7.63
N ILE A 91 -3.51 14.79 8.43
CA ILE A 91 -2.61 15.11 9.56
C ILE A 91 -1.31 15.76 9.09
N LEU A 92 -0.79 15.33 7.94
CA LEU A 92 0.44 15.84 7.35
C LEU A 92 0.23 17.11 6.51
N GLY A 93 -1.01 17.58 6.36
CA GLY A 93 -1.36 18.80 5.63
C GLY A 93 -1.33 18.66 4.10
N CYS A 94 -1.41 17.44 3.58
CA CYS A 94 -1.61 17.22 2.14
C CYS A 94 -3.00 17.72 1.72
N LYS A 95 -3.14 18.22 0.49
CA LYS A 95 -4.42 18.70 -0.04
C LYS A 95 -4.74 18.19 -1.44
N SER A 96 -3.79 17.50 -2.06
CA SER A 96 -3.96 16.92 -3.39
C SER A 96 -4.74 15.61 -3.34
N ILE A 97 -5.16 15.18 -4.52
CA ILE A 97 -5.66 13.82 -4.72
C ILE A 97 -4.45 12.88 -4.69
N LEU A 98 -4.54 11.85 -3.86
CA LEU A 98 -3.53 10.80 -3.75
C LEU A 98 -3.90 9.64 -4.67
N ASN A 99 -2.90 9.04 -5.30
CA ASN A 99 -3.05 7.84 -6.11
C ASN A 99 -2.66 6.61 -5.29
N PHE A 100 -3.63 5.76 -4.98
CA PHE A 100 -3.39 4.47 -4.34
C PHE A 100 -3.42 3.35 -5.38
N TRP A 101 -2.24 2.85 -5.73
CA TRP A 101 -1.99 1.85 -6.76
C TRP A 101 -1.90 0.45 -6.18
N ILE A 102 -2.75 -0.45 -6.67
CA ILE A 102 -2.88 -1.82 -6.16
C ILE A 102 -2.48 -2.81 -7.25
N PHE A 103 -1.54 -3.68 -6.90
CA PHE A 103 -1.08 -4.74 -7.76
C PHE A 103 -2.03 -5.94 -7.61
N SER A 104 -2.54 -6.44 -8.73
CA SER A 104 -3.53 -7.53 -8.76
C SER A 104 -2.96 -8.79 -9.40
N ASN A 105 -1.93 -9.36 -8.77
CA ASN A 105 -1.32 -10.61 -9.25
C ASN A 105 -2.22 -11.84 -8.94
N ASN A 106 -2.29 -12.82 -9.85
CA ASN A 106 -3.12 -14.03 -9.73
C ASN A 106 -2.69 -14.98 -8.59
N ASN A 107 -1.50 -14.80 -8.03
CA ASN A 107 -0.99 -15.60 -6.92
C ASN A 107 -1.55 -15.21 -5.53
N ASN A 108 -2.34 -14.15 -5.41
CA ASN A 108 -2.98 -13.75 -4.15
C ASN A 108 -4.48 -14.10 -4.21
N PRO A 109 -5.10 -14.76 -3.21
CA PRO A 109 -6.53 -15.09 -3.21
C PRO A 109 -7.42 -13.88 -3.52
N LYS A 110 -7.83 -13.80 -4.79
CA LYS A 110 -8.34 -12.55 -5.35
C LYS A 110 -9.70 -12.19 -4.80
N ILE A 111 -9.78 -11.00 -4.22
CA ILE A 111 -11.01 -10.22 -4.19
C ILE A 111 -11.40 -9.97 -5.66
N PRO A 112 -12.62 -10.37 -6.10
CA PRO A 112 -13.08 -10.06 -7.46
C PRO A 112 -13.02 -8.56 -7.77
N LYS A 113 -12.73 -8.17 -9.02
CA LYS A 113 -12.54 -6.76 -9.46
C LYS A 113 -13.62 -5.83 -8.88
N ASP A 114 -14.89 -6.15 -9.09
CA ASP A 114 -16.00 -5.30 -8.65
C ASP A 114 -16.08 -5.18 -7.14
N GLN A 115 -15.71 -6.25 -6.42
CA GLN A 115 -15.68 -6.25 -4.97
C GLN A 115 -14.47 -5.49 -4.42
N LEU A 116 -13.34 -5.50 -5.11
CA LEU A 116 -12.19 -4.66 -4.78
C LEU A 116 -12.57 -3.19 -4.99
N HIS A 117 -13.17 -2.86 -6.13
CA HIS A 117 -13.59 -1.50 -6.44
C HIS A 117 -14.60 -0.96 -5.43
N SER A 118 -15.59 -1.76 -5.04
CA SER A 118 -16.56 -1.36 -4.01
C SER A 118 -15.91 -1.20 -2.63
N THR A 119 -14.95 -2.06 -2.30
CA THR A 119 -14.19 -1.98 -1.04
C THR A 119 -13.38 -0.69 -0.96
N LEU A 120 -12.69 -0.31 -2.03
CA LEU A 120 -11.87 0.91 -2.07
C LEU A 120 -12.75 2.17 -1.99
N LYS A 121 -13.90 2.18 -2.69
CA LYS A 121 -14.90 3.26 -2.54
C LYS A 121 -15.44 3.34 -1.11
N ALA A 122 -15.71 2.20 -0.47
CA ALA A 122 -16.12 2.16 0.94
C ALA A 122 -15.00 2.62 1.90
N GLY A 123 -13.74 2.65 1.45
CA GLY A 123 -12.59 3.23 2.14
C GLY A 123 -12.37 4.72 1.85
N GLY A 124 -13.27 5.37 1.10
CA GLY A 124 -13.21 6.82 0.81
C GLY A 124 -12.66 7.19 -0.56
N ALA A 125 -12.40 6.22 -1.45
CA ALA A 125 -11.95 6.54 -2.81
C ALA A 125 -13.02 7.26 -3.64
N THR A 126 -12.64 8.41 -4.21
CA THR A 126 -13.51 9.22 -5.07
C THR A 126 -13.70 8.58 -6.44
N SER A 127 -12.69 7.88 -6.94
CA SER A 127 -12.78 7.04 -8.12
C SER A 127 -11.90 5.81 -8.00
N VAL A 128 -12.30 4.75 -8.72
CA VAL A 128 -11.50 3.54 -8.85
C VAL A 128 -11.51 3.11 -10.30
N THR A 129 -10.33 2.91 -10.87
CA THR A 129 -10.15 2.45 -12.25
C THR A 129 -9.16 1.28 -12.30
N THR A 130 -9.16 0.56 -13.41
CA THR A 130 -8.11 -0.40 -13.74
C THR A 130 -7.32 0.17 -14.90
N ASP A 131 -5.99 0.12 -14.82
CA ASP A 131 -5.16 0.32 -16.00
C ASP A 131 -5.27 -0.93 -16.88
N GLU A 132 -6.11 -0.85 -17.90
CA GLU A 132 -6.36 -1.94 -18.86
C GLU A 132 -5.44 -1.83 -20.09
N ASN A 133 -4.76 -0.70 -20.26
CA ASN A 133 -3.95 -0.40 -21.44
C ASN A 133 -2.48 -0.76 -21.24
N THR A 134 -1.99 -0.70 -20.00
CA THR A 134 -0.60 -1.01 -19.68
C THR A 134 -0.51 -2.33 -18.94
N LYS A 135 0.22 -3.29 -19.53
CA LYS A 135 0.61 -4.52 -18.82
C LYS A 135 1.89 -4.24 -18.07
N HIS A 136 1.76 -3.98 -16.78
CA HIS A 136 2.90 -3.72 -15.92
C HIS A 136 3.65 -5.03 -15.64
N ILE A 137 4.97 -5.01 -15.82
CA ILE A 137 5.86 -6.15 -15.60
C ILE A 137 6.67 -5.85 -14.34
N PHE A 138 6.61 -6.74 -13.36
CA PHE A 138 7.37 -6.62 -12.12
C PHE A 138 8.13 -7.89 -11.83
N ASP A 139 9.35 -7.74 -11.34
CA ASP A 139 10.10 -8.82 -10.71
C ASP A 139 9.57 -8.98 -9.27
N VAL A 140 8.99 -10.14 -8.98
CA VAL A 140 8.46 -10.49 -7.65
C VAL A 140 9.40 -11.52 -7.05
N GLY A 141 10.27 -11.05 -6.16
CA GLY A 141 11.08 -11.91 -5.29
C GLY A 141 10.21 -12.66 -4.29
N ASP A 142 10.68 -13.81 -3.85
CA ASP A 142 10.17 -14.46 -2.64
C ASP A 142 11.00 -14.05 -1.42
N ASN A 143 10.50 -14.38 -0.23
CA ASN A 143 11.23 -14.13 1.02
C ASN A 143 12.42 -15.10 1.22
N PHE A 144 12.70 -15.98 0.26
CA PHE A 144 13.82 -16.93 0.28
C PHE A 144 15.05 -16.41 -0.49
N GLY A 145 14.96 -15.22 -1.09
CA GLY A 145 16.07 -14.60 -1.82
C GLY A 145 16.30 -15.17 -3.21
N GLY A 146 15.31 -15.89 -3.76
CA GLY A 146 15.38 -16.40 -5.13
C GLY A 146 15.35 -15.28 -6.17
N PRO A 147 15.84 -15.54 -7.40
CA PRO A 147 15.69 -14.63 -8.52
C PRO A 147 14.19 -14.50 -8.81
N GLY A 148 13.59 -13.38 -8.41
CA GLY A 148 12.14 -13.18 -8.47
C GLY A 148 11.54 -13.49 -9.84
N GLN A 149 10.32 -13.99 -9.87
CA GLN A 149 9.62 -14.29 -11.11
C GLN A 149 9.01 -13.00 -11.69
N ARG A 150 9.06 -12.85 -13.02
CA ARG A 150 8.38 -11.77 -13.74
C ARG A 150 6.88 -12.03 -13.82
N PHE A 151 6.09 -11.13 -13.26
CA PHE A 151 4.64 -11.16 -13.37
C PHE A 151 4.13 -10.02 -14.25
N LYS A 152 3.19 -10.36 -15.12
CA LYS A 152 2.33 -9.37 -15.81
C LYS A 152 1.06 -9.19 -15.00
N THR A 153 0.78 -7.97 -14.59
CA THR A 153 -0.46 -7.62 -13.90
C THR A 153 -1.02 -6.30 -14.39
N ASN A 154 -2.34 -6.14 -14.21
CA ASN A 154 -2.96 -4.83 -14.27
C ASN A 154 -2.80 -4.15 -12.90
N LEU A 155 -2.78 -2.82 -12.90
CA LEU A 155 -2.87 -2.03 -11.68
C LEU A 155 -4.30 -1.51 -11.52
N HIS A 156 -4.79 -1.48 -10.29
CA HIS A 156 -5.98 -0.71 -9.94
C HIS A 156 -5.55 0.60 -9.30
N LEU A 157 -6.18 1.70 -9.70
CA LEU A 157 -5.97 3.02 -9.12
C LEU A 157 -7.20 3.39 -8.31
N ALA A 158 -7.03 3.66 -7.03
CA ALA A 158 -8.00 4.37 -6.20
C ALA A 158 -7.52 5.80 -5.97
N ARG A 159 -8.38 6.79 -6.25
CA ARG A 159 -8.09 8.20 -5.96
C ARG A 159 -8.64 8.57 -4.60
N LEU A 160 -7.77 8.98 -3.69
CA LEU A 160 -8.10 9.35 -2.31
C LEU A 160 -7.99 10.86 -2.15
N ASN A 161 -8.77 11.44 -1.24
CA ASN A 161 -8.58 12.83 -0.85
C ASN A 161 -7.47 12.90 0.20
N GLY A 162 -6.51 13.81 -0.02
CA GLY A 162 -5.50 14.18 0.96
C GLY A 162 -6.03 15.05 2.08
#